data_AF-A0A423QBD9-F1
#
_entry.id   AF-A0A423QBD9-F1
#
_cell.length_a   1.000
_cell.length_b   1.000
_cell.length_c   1.000
_cell.angle_alpha   90.00
_cell.angle_beta   90.00
_cell.angle_gamma   90.00
#
_symmetry.space_group_name_H-M   'P 1'
#
loop_
_entity.id
_entity.type
_entity.pdbx_description
1 polymer ?
#
loop_
_entity_poly.entity_id
_entity_poly.type
_entity_poly.pdbx_seq_one_letter_code
_entity_poly.pdbx_strand_id
1 'polypeptide(L)' 'MAMVTVVTEAVPPRLRGRLAVWLLEVRAGVYVGDVSKRVREMIWEQINGLAEDGNVVMAWASRH' A
#
# COMPACT_ATOMS: atom_id res chain seq x y z
N MET A 1 1.26 -12.57 -9.68
CA MET A 1 2.03 -12.17 -8.48
C MET A 1 3.12 -11.24 -8.95
N ALA A 2 3.23 -10.07 -8.33
CA ALA A 2 4.26 -9.07 -8.58
C ALA A 2 4.59 -8.34 -7.27
N MET A 3 5.88 -8.10 -7.02
CA MET A 3 6.33 -7.30 -5.88
C MET A 3 5.68 -5.92 -5.92
N VAL A 4 5.15 -5.47 -4.78
CA VAL A 4 4.57 -4.15 -4.57
C VAL A 4 5.26 -3.47 -3.39
N THR A 5 5.40 -2.15 -3.49
CA THR A 5 5.87 -1.29 -2.40
C THR A 5 4.90 -0.12 -2.26
N VAL A 6 4.44 0.12 -1.04
CA VAL A 6 3.59 1.27 -0.69
C VAL A 6 4.36 2.12 0.30
N VAL A 7 4.50 3.42 0.01
CA VAL A 7 5.08 4.40 0.93
C VAL A 7 4.01 5.41 1.30
N THR A 8 3.84 5.69 2.59
CA THR A 8 2.84 6.60 3.12
C THR A 8 3.48 7.71 3.95
N GLU A 9 2.93 8.92 3.84
CA GLU A 9 3.31 10.09 4.63
C GLU A 9 2.05 10.77 5.16
N ALA A 10 2.08 11.24 6.41
CA ALA A 10 0.96 11.94 7.05
C ALA A 10 -0.42 11.22 7.01
N VAL A 11 -0.46 9.91 6.76
CA VAL A 11 -1.73 9.16 6.69
C VAL A 11 -2.30 8.79 8.07
N PRO A 12 -3.65 8.69 8.19
CA PRO A 12 -4.31 8.25 9.42
C PRO A 12 -3.88 6.85 9.88
N PRO A 13 -3.85 6.57 11.22
CA PRO A 13 -3.49 5.25 11.76
C PRO A 13 -4.33 4.09 11.21
N ARG A 14 -5.59 4.35 10.84
CA ARG A 14 -6.50 3.34 10.26
C ARG A 14 -6.00 2.82 8.91
N LEU A 15 -5.37 3.65 8.09
CA LEU A 15 -4.78 3.21 6.82
C LEU A 15 -3.53 2.36 7.07
N ARG A 16 -2.70 2.73 8.05
CA ARG A 16 -1.51 1.93 8.42
C ARG A 16 -1.89 0.51 8.82
N GLY A 17 -2.85 0.36 9.75
CA GLY A 17 -3.36 -0.94 10.16
C GLY A 17 -4.01 -1.72 9.01
N ARG A 18 -4.69 -1.03 8.10
CA ARG A 18 -5.29 -1.64 6.91
C ARG A 18 -4.25 -2.18 5.94
N LEU A 19 -3.15 -1.45 5.68
CA LEU A 19 -2.07 -1.91 4.81
C LEU A 19 -1.33 -3.13 5.39
N ALA A 20 -1.16 -3.17 6.72
CA ALA A 20 -0.53 -4.27 7.44
C ALA A 20 -1.29 -5.61 7.35
N VAL A 21 -2.55 -5.62 6.89
CA VAL A 21 -3.32 -6.85 6.63
C VAL A 21 -2.74 -7.67 5.47
N TRP A 22 -2.13 -7.00 4.49
CA TRP A 22 -1.62 -7.65 3.26
C TRP A 22 -0.13 -7.48 3.05
N LEU A 23 0.47 -6.41 3.58
CA LEU A 23 1.85 -6.02 3.32
C LEU A 23 2.64 -5.95 4.63
N LEU A 24 3.92 -6.29 4.57
CA LEU A 24 4.83 -6.18 5.71
C LEU A 24 5.37 -4.76 5.82
N GLU A 25 5.21 -4.12 6.98
CA GLU A 25 5.82 -2.82 7.29
C GLU A 25 7.29 -3.00 7.68
N VAL A 26 8.22 -2.63 6.79
CA VAL A 26 9.67 -2.80 7.00
C VAL A 26 10.32 -1.56 7.63
N ARG A 27 9.68 -0.40 7.46
CA ARG A 27 9.98 0.89 8.11
C ARG A 27 8.67 1.64 8.28
N ALA A 28 8.66 2.64 9.16
CA ALA A 28 7.48 3.47 9.38
C ALA A 28 6.95 4.03 8.04
N GLY A 29 5.73 3.64 7.69
CA GLY A 29 5.08 4.06 6.44
C GLY A 29 5.58 3.35 5.18
N VAL A 30 6.47 2.34 5.28
CA VAL A 30 7.01 1.60 4.13
C VAL A 30 6.56 0.14 4.21
N TYR A 31 5.72 -0.26 3.25
CA TYR A 31 5.10 -1.56 3.18
C TYR A 31 5.54 -2.32 1.94
N VAL A 32 5.87 -3.60 2.07
CA VAL A 32 6.33 -4.47 0.97
C VAL A 32 5.53 -5.77 0.95
N GLY A 33 5.21 -6.27 -0.24
CA GLY A 33 4.59 -7.59 -0.42
C GLY A 33 4.66 -8.10 -1.85
N ASP A 34 4.17 -9.32 -2.07
CA ASP A 34 3.95 -9.88 -3.41
C ASP A 34 2.47 -10.25 -3.54
N VAL A 35 1.77 -9.60 -4.47
CA VAL A 35 0.31 -9.69 -4.59
C VAL A 35 -0.14 -9.84 -6.03
N SER A 36 -1.37 -10.33 -6.23
CA SER A 36 -2.00 -10.37 -7.55
C SER A 36 -2.46 -8.96 -7.98
N LYS A 37 -2.71 -8.77 -9.29
CA LYS A 37 -3.26 -7.51 -9.81
C LYS A 37 -4.56 -7.10 -9.09
N ARG A 38 -5.46 -8.06 -8.88
CA ARG A 38 -6.74 -7.84 -8.17
C ARG A 38 -6.54 -7.36 -6.74
N VAL A 39 -5.62 -7.99 -5.99
CA VAL A 39 -5.32 -7.59 -4.61
C VAL A 39 -4.67 -6.20 -4.58
N ARG A 40 -3.78 -5.90 -5.53
CA ARG A 40 -3.19 -4.56 -5.68
C ARG A 40 -4.23 -3.47 -5.94
N GLU A 41 -5.19 -3.72 -6.84
CA GLU A 41 -6.29 -2.78 -7.14
C GLU A 41 -7.18 -2.55 -5.91
N MET A 42 -7.52 -3.62 -5.18
CA MET A 42 -8.24 -3.51 -3.91
C MET A 42 -7.45 -2.72 -2.85
N ILE A 43 -6.14 -2.92 -2.73
CA ILE A 43 -5.28 -2.12 -1.84
C ILE A 43 -5.34 -0.64 -2.25
N TRP A 44 -5.33 -0.34 -3.55
CA TRP A 44 -5.41 1.03 -4.05
C TRP A 44 -6.75 1.70 -3.72
N GLU A 45 -7.87 0.99 -3.83
CA GLU A 45 -9.19 1.49 -3.40
C GLU A 45 -9.20 1.83 -1.90
N GLN A 46 -8.60 0.98 -1.06
CA GLN A 46 -8.48 1.26 0.38
C GLN A 46 -7.61 2.49 0.67
N ILE A 47 -6.50 2.67 -0.07
CA ILE A 47 -5.65 3.85 0.04
C ILE A 47 -6.45 5.11 -0.30
N ASN A 48 -7.12 5.14 -1.45
CA ASN A 48 -7.89 6.31 -1.89
C ASN A 48 -9.04 6.67 -0.92
N GLY A 49 -9.65 5.68 -0.26
CA GLY A 49 -10.72 5.92 0.71
C GLY A 49 -10.25 6.33 2.11
N LEU A 50 -8.98 6.14 2.45
CA LEU A 50 -8.49 6.27 3.84
C LEU A 50 -7.26 7.18 3.99
N ALA A 51 -6.65 7.66 2.89
CA ALA A 51 -5.45 8.50 2.93
C ALA A 51 -5.70 9.90 3.50
N GLU A 52 -6.92 10.43 3.35
CA GLU A 52 -7.29 11.80 3.76
C GLU A 52 -6.31 12.84 3.17
N ASP A 53 -5.77 13.73 4.01
CA ASP A 53 -4.80 14.75 3.61
C ASP A 53 -3.37 14.19 3.45
N GLY A 54 -3.16 12.90 3.73
CA GLY A 54 -1.88 12.23 3.60
C GLY A 54 -1.54 11.82 2.17
N ASN A 55 -0.28 11.46 1.96
CA ASN A 55 0.28 11.19 0.65
C ASN A 55 0.66 9.72 0.58
N VAL A 56 0.37 9.07 -0.55
CA VAL A 56 0.71 7.67 -0.77
C VAL A 56 1.27 7.46 -2.17
N VAL A 57 2.37 6.73 -2.27
CA VAL A 57 2.89 6.20 -3.53
C VAL A 57 2.86 4.68 -3.50
N MET A 58 2.40 4.08 -4.59
CA MET A 58 2.48 2.64 -4.83
C MET A 58 3.31 2.37 -6.08
N ALA A 59 4.36 1.57 -5.92
CA ALA A 59 5.15 1.03 -7.02
C ALA A 59 4.98 -0.48 -7.07
N TRP A 60 5.03 -1.08 -8.26
CA TRP A 60 5.01 -2.53 -8.42
C TRP A 60 5.88 -2.98 -9.60
N ALA A 61 6.36 -4.22 -9.52
CA ALA A 61 7.07 -4.87 -10.60
C ALA A 61 6.12 -5.10 -11.79
N SER A 62 6.46 -4.55 -12.95
CA SER A 62 5.78 -4.78 -14.22
C SER A 62 6.70 -5.51 -15.19
N ARG A 63 6.13 -6.22 -16.17
CA ARG A 63 6.86 -6.92 -17.23
C ARG A 63 6.88 -6.15 -18.56
N HIS A 64 6.81 -4.82 -18.49
CA HIS A 64 7.02 -3.97 -19.66
C HIS A 64 8.50 -3.71 -19.85
#